data_AF-A0A443R0Q2-F1
#
_entry.id   AF-A0A443R0Q2-F1
#
_cell.length_a   1.000
_cell.length_b   1.000
_cell.length_c   1.000
_cell.angle_alpha   90.00
_cell.angle_beta   90.00
_cell.angle_gamma   90.00
#
_symmetry.space_group_name_H-M   'P 1'
#
loop_
_entity.id
_entity.type
_entity.pdbx_description
1 polymer ?
#
loop_
_entity_poly.entity_id
_entity_poly.type
_entity_poly.pdbx_seq_one_letter_code
_entity_poly.pdbx_strand_id
1 'polypeptide(L)' 'KFIKRSSRRVQFKEQKSILTNPTISTVFRTPDNEIVLVVLNPMNHRVNYSIYDPQNGISTLTLSENSIYTLIWK' A
#
# COMPACT_ATOMS: atom_id res chain seq x y z
N LYS A 1 1.65 -3.42 14.75
CA LYS A 1 3.09 -3.82 14.76
C LYS A 1 3.96 -2.82 14.00
N PHE A 2 3.67 -2.53 12.73
CA PHE A 2 4.56 -1.74 11.86
C PHE A 2 4.29 -0.23 11.84
N ILE A 3 3.12 0.21 12.33
CA ILE A 3 2.79 1.63 12.48
C ILE A 3 3.20 2.04 13.90
N LYS A 4 4.27 2.83 14.01
CA LYS A 4 4.83 3.32 15.28
C LYS A 4 3.91 4.39 15.89
N ARG A 5 4.04 4.63 17.19
CA ARG A 5 3.37 5.79 17.82
C ARG A 5 3.81 7.07 17.11
N SER A 6 2.90 8.03 17.01
CA SER A 6 3.11 9.32 16.32
C SER A 6 3.29 9.22 14.79
N SER A 7 3.08 8.03 14.19
CA SER A 7 2.91 7.93 12.74
C SER A 7 1.72 8.77 12.27
N ARG A 8 1.87 9.41 11.12
CA ARG A 8 0.83 10.23 10.51
C ARG A 8 0.28 9.53 9.27
N ARG A 9 -1.04 9.42 9.16
CA ARG A 9 -1.67 8.91 7.93
C ARG A 9 -1.42 9.91 6.80
N VAL A 10 -0.94 9.42 5.66
CA VAL A 10 -0.64 10.23 4.48
C VAL A 10 -1.78 10.06 3.47
N GLN A 11 -2.17 11.16 2.85
CA GLN A 11 -3.10 11.11 1.73
C GLN A 11 -2.35 10.70 0.46
N PHE A 12 -2.95 9.80 -0.31
CA PHE A 12 -2.40 9.34 -1.58
C PHE A 12 -3.51 9.34 -2.64
N LYS A 13 -3.11 9.40 -3.91
CA LYS A 13 -4.04 9.32 -5.04
C LYS A 13 -4.16 7.86 -5.44
N GLU A 14 -5.37 7.33 -5.38
CA GLU A 14 -5.68 5.99 -5.89
C GLU A 14 -6.14 6.09 -7.34
N GLN A 15 -5.45 5.39 -8.24
CA GLN A 15 -5.95 5.14 -9.60
C GLN A 15 -6.65 3.80 -9.60
N LYS A 16 -7.95 3.81 -9.29
CA LYS A 16 -8.80 2.62 -9.33
C LYS A 16 -9.48 2.51 -10.67
N SER A 17 -9.34 1.36 -11.31
CA SER A 17 -10.32 0.94 -12.30
C SER A 17 -11.57 0.47 -11.56
N ILE A 18 -12.70 1.13 -11.82
CA ILE A 18 -14.02 0.85 -11.23
C ILE A 18 -14.45 -0.62 -11.46
N LEU A 19 -13.89 -1.29 -12.47
CA LEU A 19 -14.24 -2.65 -12.85
C LEU A 19 -13.28 -3.73 -12.33
N THR A 20 -12.07 -3.39 -11.86
CA THR A 20 -11.00 -4.41 -11.73
C THR A 20 -10.13 -4.40 -10.47
N ASN A 21 -10.18 -3.41 -9.57
CA ASN A 21 -9.25 -3.40 -8.42
C ASN A 21 -9.84 -2.86 -7.11
N PRO A 22 -10.51 -3.70 -6.30
CA PRO A 22 -11.04 -3.32 -5.00
C PRO A 22 -10.00 -3.49 -3.87
N THR A 23 -8.72 -3.30 -4.17
CA THR A 23 -7.70 -3.29 -3.12
C THR A 23 -7.97 -2.14 -2.15
N ILE A 24 -7.80 -2.42 -0.87
CA ILE A 24 -7.99 -1.44 0.21
C ILE A 24 -6.61 -1.11 0.75
N SER A 25 -6.20 0.14 0.62
CA SER A 25 -4.87 0.59 1.02
C SER A 25 -4.93 1.72 2.03
N THR A 26 -3.90 1.80 2.87
CA THR A 26 -3.65 2.97 3.72
C THR A 26 -2.15 3.16 3.90
N VAL A 27 -1.71 4.42 3.96
CA VAL A 27 -0.31 4.80 4.00
C VAL A 27 -0.04 5.65 5.24
N PHE A 28 1.07 5.39 5.92
CA PHE A 28 1.56 6.16 7.05
C PHE A 28 3.00 6.57 6.84
N ARG A 29 3.36 7.76 7.34
CA ARG A 29 4.75 8.17 7.54
C ARG A 29 5.11 8.00 9.01
N THR A 30 6.17 7.25 9.31
CA THR A 30 6.65 7.04 10.68
C THR A 30 7.51 8.22 11.15
N PRO A 31 7.75 8.35 12.47
CA PRO A 31 8.69 9.35 13.00
C PRO A 31 10.11 9.20 12.46
N ASP A 32 10.52 7.97 12.11
CA ASP A 32 11.82 7.65 11.54
C ASP A 32 11.88 7.88 10.02
N ASN A 33 10.87 8.58 9.49
CA ASN A 33 10.74 8.94 8.09
C ASN A 33 10.53 7.74 7.14
N GLU A 34 10.07 6.59 7.65
CA GLU A 34 9.70 5.45 6.81
C GLU A 34 8.26 5.60 6.32
N ILE A 35 8.00 5.11 5.12
CA ILE A 35 6.64 4.91 4.61
C ILE A 35 6.19 3.49 4.94
N VAL A 36 4.99 3.38 5.51
CA VAL A 36 4.33 2.10 5.79
C VAL A 36 3.03 2.06 5.00
N LEU A 37 2.97 1.19 4.00
CA LEU A 37 1.75 0.91 3.24
C LEU A 37 1.18 -0.43 3.71
N VAL A 38 -0.08 -0.39 4.13
CA VAL A 38 -0.87 -1.59 4.38
C VAL A 38 -1.85 -1.73 3.22
N VAL A 39 -1.83 -2.87 2.55
CA VAL A 39 -2.72 -3.17 1.43
C VAL A 39 -3.38 -4.53 1.63
N LEU A 40 -4.70 -4.55 1.50
CA LEU A 40 -5.54 -5.73 1.52
C LEU A 40 -6.00 -6.03 0.09
N ASN A 41 -5.77 -7.26 -0.36
CA ASN A 41 -6.45 -7.85 -1.49
C ASN A 41 -7.59 -8.76 -0.98
N PRO A 42 -8.85 -8.27 -0.98
CA PRO A 42 -9.98 -9.08 -0.55
C PRO A 42 -10.49 -10.03 -1.64
N MET A 43 -9.85 -10.04 -2.83
CA MET A 43 -10.31 -10.83 -3.97
C MET A 43 -9.93 -12.28 -3.84
N ASN A 44 -10.70 -13.13 -4.51
CA ASN A 44 -10.44 -14.56 -4.69
C ASN A 44 -9.42 -14.86 -5.81
N HIS A 45 -8.72 -13.85 -6.31
CA HIS A 45 -7.67 -13.97 -7.31
C HIS A 45 -6.54 -12.98 -7.03
N ARG A 46 -5.38 -13.22 -7.65
CA ARG A 46 -4.20 -12.37 -7.52
C ARG A 46 -4.40 -11.02 -8.20
N VAL A 47 -3.84 -9.96 -7.61
CA VAL A 47 -3.91 -8.60 -8.12
C VAL A 47 -2.51 -8.03 -8.32
N ASN A 48 -2.24 -7.48 -9.49
CA ASN A 48 -1.05 -6.67 -9.71
C ASN A 48 -1.28 -5.27 -9.13
N TYR A 49 -0.45 -4.90 -8.17
CA TYR A 49 -0.52 -3.64 -7.45
C TYR A 49 0.74 -2.83 -7.72
N SER A 50 0.57 -1.60 -8.21
CA SER A 50 1.67 -0.68 -8.51
C SER A 50 1.61 0.52 -7.58
N ILE A 51 2.77 0.85 -7.01
CA ILE A 51 2.99 1.96 -6.10
C ILE A 51 3.90 2.93 -6.82
N TYR A 52 3.49 4.20 -6.90
CA TYR A 52 4.37 5.28 -7.32
C TYR A 52 4.71 6.14 -6.10
N ASP A 53 6.00 6.20 -5.79
CA ASP A 53 6.58 7.12 -4.83
C ASP A 53 7.50 8.10 -5.57
N PRO A 54 7.26 9.43 -5.50
CA PRO A 54 8.12 10.42 -6.14
C PRO A 54 9.62 10.30 -5.79
N GLN A 55 9.95 9.78 -4.62
CA GLN A 55 11.34 9.64 -4.17
C GLN A 55 12.00 8.33 -4.61
N ASN A 56 11.21 7.26 -4.76
CA ASN A 56 11.69 5.90 -4.98
C ASN A 56 11.28 5.30 -6.33
N GLY A 57 10.48 6.01 -7.13
CA GLY A 57 9.97 5.54 -8.41
C GLY A 57 8.78 4.60 -8.30
N ILE A 58 8.67 3.64 -9.23
CA ILE A 58 7.56 2.71 -9.32
C ILE A 58 7.97 1.35 -8.78
N SER A 59 7.18 0.81 -7.85
CA SER A 59 7.29 -0.58 -7.39
C SER A 59 6.02 -1.34 -7.75
N THR A 60 6.18 -2.52 -8.33
CA THR A 60 5.05 -3.40 -8.68
C THR A 60 5.19 -4.72 -7.94
N LEU A 61 4.08 -5.19 -7.36
CA LEU A 61 3.99 -6.48 -6.70
C LEU A 61 2.68 -7.18 -7.05
N THR A 62 2.71 -8.51 -6.98
CA THR A 62 1.51 -9.33 -7.11
C THR A 62 1.01 -9.70 -5.71
N LEU A 63 -0.16 -9.17 -5.35
CA LEU A 63 -0.86 -9.51 -4.12
C LEU A 63 -1.58 -10.84 -4.33
N SER A 64 -1.37 -11.79 -3.42
CA SER A 64 -2.13 -13.04 -3.42
C SER A 64 -3.60 -12.79 -3.12
N GLU A 65 -4.48 -13.71 -3.50
CA GLU A 65 -5.88 -13.70 -3.09
C GLU A 65 -6.04 -13.68 -1.56
N ASN A 66 -7.10 -13.04 -1.05
CA ASN A 66 -7.47 -12.98 0.38
C ASN A 66 -6.30 -12.65 1.32
N SER A 67 -5.43 -11.72 0.93
CA SER A 67 -4.16 -11.48 1.60
C SER A 67 -4.00 -10.04 2.04
N ILE A 68 -3.22 -9.84 3.10
CA ILE A 68 -2.81 -8.52 3.58
C ILE A 68 -1.29 -8.43 3.58
N TYR A 69 -0.79 -7.38 2.94
CA TYR A 69 0.63 -7.07 2.86
C TYR A 69 0.92 -5.80 3.64
N THR A 70 2.05 -5.78 4.34
CA THR A 70 2.62 -4.55 4.91
C THR A 70 3.97 -4.31 4.27
N LEU A 71 4.07 -3.22 3.52
CA LEU A 71 5.29 -2.80 2.83
C LEU A 71 5.89 -1.61 3.59
N ILE A 72 7.21 -1.63 3.75
CA ILE A 72 7.95 -0.62 4.52
C ILE A 72 9.18 -0.22 3.71
N TRP A 73 9.36 1.08 3.47
CA TRP A 73 10.53 1.64 2.79
C TRP A 73 10.84 3.05 3.29
N LYS A 74 11.98 3.61 2.87
CA LYS A 74 12.41 4.98 3.19
C LYS A 74 12.24 5.91 2.01
#